data_AF-A0A958DLR3-F1
#
_entry.id   AF-A0A958DLR3-F1
#
_cell.length_a   1.000
_cell.length_b   1.000
_cell.length_c   1.000
_cell.angle_alpha   90.00
_cell.angle_beta   90.00
_cell.angle_gamma   90.00
#
_symmetry.space_group_name_H-M   'P 1'
#
loop_
_entity.id
_entity.type
_entity.pdbx_description
1 polymer ?
#
loop_
_entity_poly.entity_id
_entity_poly.type
_entity_poly.pdbx_seq_one_letter_code
_entity_poly.pdbx_strand_id
1 'polypeptide(L)'
;MYLSNRHTPQGSAGRIRHIWLLIWLLLLTVAGSAQEMLPNDIIPIRDARIDRDRDGLPDNLGLEVIIAGRASVASGVLDTGRLRVYIQSDSAGIELFSEQIDTPIQEGDSIIASGTVAHLNGVPYLNNARYSIANARPRLLPIQKLDYMKDSEKYSGMLVRIKGQIADRRRNAPGEYLTIKLKADPDTSIMVYLSRNHDAGIRLSDYDIGDHLRVTGILGQVNRQNGLTGSYEIYPRGERDIRVIGFTRDFYIKALGLAALIFAAIVLWIAKLRSKIRHRTIRLKETEDRFRPIYEGADDAIFLCDRDFRILEANPAACILLGGTLKSLQQKSLSDYLSASDFAPKQTLTMLHKRQVAEFESIVHTARGKKISISAKLNVIHADGREKLLIIMRDITERKQAEQRLKQQQEFIRHVIDATPNLIFVKDAQSRFLLVNQAVAEMFGTTIEALLDRDPDQLYPVSEEVTRIREVDRLVLEERR
;
A
#
# COMPACT_ATOMS: atom_id res chain seq x y z
N MET A 1 -11.50 -1.71 133.92
CA MET A 1 -10.28 -1.95 134.74
C MET A 1 -9.08 -1.96 133.79
N TYR A 2 -7.94 -1.49 134.26
CA TYR A 2 -6.76 -0.96 133.55
C TYR A 2 -5.99 -1.92 132.59
N LEU A 3 -5.33 -1.28 131.59
CA LEU A 3 -3.99 -1.51 130.99
C LEU A 3 -3.71 -2.42 129.77
N SER A 4 -3.20 -1.72 128.72
CA SER A 4 -1.96 -1.93 127.94
C SER A 4 -1.75 -3.19 127.08
N ASN A 5 -1.64 -3.00 125.76
CA ASN A 5 -0.34 -3.17 125.07
C ASN A 5 -0.33 -2.60 123.64
N ARG A 6 0.75 -1.87 123.31
CA ARG A 6 1.13 -1.45 121.95
C ARG A 6 1.80 -2.61 121.21
N HIS A 7 1.58 -2.72 119.90
CA HIS A 7 2.64 -3.05 118.93
C HIS A 7 2.22 -2.72 117.48
N THR A 8 2.98 -1.84 116.83
CA THR A 8 3.09 -1.70 115.37
C THR A 8 4.14 -2.67 114.83
N PRO A 9 4.02 -3.13 113.58
CA PRO A 9 5.19 -3.48 112.79
C PRO A 9 5.28 -2.67 111.48
N GLN A 10 6.31 -1.84 111.40
CA GLN A 10 6.96 -1.44 110.15
C GLN A 10 7.73 -2.65 109.57
N GLY A 11 7.71 -2.84 108.25
CA GLY A 11 8.72 -3.69 107.59
C GLY A 11 8.26 -4.46 106.35
N SER A 12 7.91 -3.79 105.25
CA SER A 12 7.69 -4.45 103.95
C SER A 12 8.30 -3.72 102.73
N ALA A 13 9.26 -2.83 102.95
CA ALA A 13 9.93 -2.08 101.86
C ALA A 13 11.26 -2.70 101.37
N GLY A 14 11.81 -3.69 102.08
CA GLY A 14 13.12 -4.30 101.76
C GLY A 14 13.10 -5.45 100.75
N ARG A 15 12.00 -6.23 100.67
CA ARG A 15 11.93 -7.42 99.79
C ARG A 15 11.62 -7.12 98.32
N ILE A 16 10.96 -6.00 98.03
CA ILE A 16 10.56 -5.63 96.67
C ILE A 16 11.77 -5.12 95.87
N ARG A 17 12.72 -4.41 96.50
CA ARG A 17 13.94 -3.93 95.83
C ARG A 17 14.88 -5.05 95.38
N HIS A 18 14.97 -6.16 96.11
CA HIS A 18 15.81 -7.30 95.72
C HIS A 18 15.23 -8.12 94.57
N ILE A 19 13.90 -8.20 94.45
CA ILE A 19 13.24 -8.91 93.35
C ILE A 19 13.41 -8.14 92.02
N TRP A 20 13.31 -6.81 92.03
CA TRP A 20 13.58 -6.00 90.84
C TRP A 20 15.04 -6.02 90.43
N LEU A 21 15.99 -6.04 91.38
CA LEU A 21 17.43 -6.16 91.08
C LEU A 21 17.78 -7.54 90.49
N LEU A 22 17.15 -8.61 90.97
CA LEU A 22 17.29 -9.96 90.41
C LEU A 22 16.68 -10.07 89.01
N ILE A 23 15.51 -9.46 88.76
CA ILE A 23 14.90 -9.41 87.42
C ILE A 23 15.76 -8.56 86.46
N TRP A 24 16.37 -7.47 86.93
CA TRP A 24 17.27 -6.64 86.15
C TRP A 24 18.61 -7.34 85.84
N LEU A 25 19.16 -8.12 86.79
CA LEU A 25 20.33 -9.00 86.57
C LEU A 25 20.00 -10.22 85.69
N LEU A 26 18.78 -10.76 85.76
CA LEU A 26 18.32 -11.84 84.87
C LEU A 26 18.13 -11.33 83.42
N LEU A 27 17.64 -10.10 83.25
CA LEU A 27 17.54 -9.44 81.94
C LEU A 27 18.91 -9.12 81.35
N LEU A 28 19.92 -8.83 82.18
CA LEU A 28 21.31 -8.64 81.76
C LEU A 28 22.03 -9.95 81.39
N THR A 29 21.61 -11.10 81.94
CA THR A 29 22.19 -12.41 81.61
C THR A 29 21.54 -13.08 80.39
N VAL A 30 20.31 -12.70 80.04
CA VAL A 30 19.66 -13.10 78.77
C VAL A 30 20.10 -12.24 77.58
N ALA A 31 20.85 -11.15 77.82
CA ALA A 31 21.53 -10.37 76.78
C ALA A 31 22.94 -10.89 76.44
N GLY A 32 23.26 -12.14 76.82
CA GLY A 32 24.51 -12.81 76.48
C GLY A 32 24.45 -13.55 75.15
N SER A 33 24.60 -12.82 74.03
CA SER A 33 25.27 -13.25 72.78
C SER A 33 24.95 -12.32 71.60
N ALA A 34 25.09 -11.01 71.78
CA ALA A 34 25.26 -10.09 70.65
C ALA A 34 26.57 -9.34 70.90
N GLN A 35 27.68 -9.95 70.49
CA GLN A 35 28.93 -9.22 70.38
C GLN A 35 28.68 -8.11 69.35
N GLU A 36 28.62 -6.85 69.80
CA GLU A 36 28.56 -5.70 68.91
C GLU A 36 29.76 -5.80 67.95
N MET A 37 29.48 -6.07 66.67
CA MET A 37 30.50 -6.17 65.63
C MET A 37 31.18 -4.81 65.48
N LEU A 38 32.41 -4.69 65.96
CA LEU A 38 33.16 -3.43 65.93
C LEU A 38 33.59 -3.10 64.48
N PRO A 39 33.51 -1.84 64.02
CA PRO A 39 33.89 -1.45 62.66
C PRO A 39 35.33 -1.76 62.25
N ASN A 40 36.22 -2.00 63.20
CA ASN A 40 37.65 -2.28 62.95
C ASN A 40 37.93 -3.72 62.48
N ASP A 41 36.94 -4.62 62.54
CA ASP A 41 37.10 -6.03 62.14
C ASP A 41 36.63 -6.30 60.70
N ILE A 42 36.07 -5.29 60.02
CA ILE A 42 35.55 -5.41 58.65
C ILE A 42 36.70 -5.29 57.65
N ILE A 43 36.98 -6.36 56.92
CA ILE A 43 37.95 -6.35 55.82
C ILE A 43 37.27 -6.10 54.46
N PRO A 44 37.96 -5.45 53.50
CA PRO A 44 37.45 -5.33 52.14
C PRO A 44 37.19 -6.69 51.49
N ILE A 45 36.14 -6.80 50.68
CA ILE A 45 35.81 -8.05 49.95
C ILE A 45 37.01 -8.56 49.14
N ARG A 46 37.76 -7.66 48.51
CA ARG A 46 38.98 -8.01 47.74
C ARG A 46 40.06 -8.68 48.60
N ASP A 47 40.16 -8.30 49.87
CA ASP A 47 41.19 -8.80 50.78
C ASP A 47 40.73 -10.15 51.36
N ALA A 48 39.43 -10.36 51.55
CA ALA A 48 38.87 -11.66 51.93
C ALA A 48 39.14 -12.76 50.88
N ARG A 49 39.30 -12.40 49.61
CA ARG A 49 39.56 -13.33 48.49
C ARG A 49 40.97 -13.24 47.91
N ILE A 50 41.89 -12.56 48.59
CA ILE A 50 43.22 -12.33 48.05
C ILE A 50 43.99 -13.64 47.94
N ASP A 51 44.69 -13.83 46.84
CA ASP A 51 45.59 -14.95 46.54
C ASP A 51 46.92 -14.31 46.15
N ARG A 52 47.84 -14.17 47.12
CA ARG A 52 49.10 -13.43 46.92
C ARG A 52 50.16 -14.29 46.25
N ASP A 53 50.16 -15.58 46.54
CA ASP A 53 51.14 -16.55 46.02
C ASP A 53 50.72 -17.16 44.67
N ARG A 54 49.50 -16.88 44.21
CA ARG A 54 48.91 -17.30 42.93
C ARG A 54 48.80 -18.81 42.82
N ASP A 55 48.60 -19.50 43.94
CA ASP A 55 48.35 -20.93 43.97
C ASP A 55 46.90 -21.29 43.57
N GLY A 56 46.05 -20.27 43.45
CA GLY A 56 44.66 -20.37 43.06
C GLY A 56 43.69 -20.56 44.21
N LEU A 57 44.16 -20.46 45.44
CA LEU A 57 43.39 -20.49 46.67
C LEU A 57 43.50 -19.14 47.40
N PRO A 58 42.47 -18.72 48.15
CA PRO A 58 42.58 -17.52 48.95
C PRO A 58 43.54 -17.72 50.14
N ASP A 59 44.38 -16.73 50.43
CA ASP A 59 45.26 -16.71 51.61
C ASP A 59 44.47 -16.87 52.91
N ASN A 60 43.21 -16.39 52.93
CA ASN A 60 42.32 -16.44 54.09
C ASN A 60 41.47 -17.73 54.15
N LEU A 61 41.75 -18.73 53.33
CA LEU A 61 40.96 -19.97 53.30
C LEU A 61 40.85 -20.61 54.69
N GLY A 62 39.63 -20.93 55.12
CA GLY A 62 39.33 -21.50 56.43
C GLY A 62 39.26 -20.51 57.58
N LEU A 63 39.58 -19.23 57.37
CA LEU A 63 39.47 -18.19 58.39
C LEU A 63 38.05 -17.60 58.43
N GLU A 64 37.59 -17.24 59.64
CA GLU A 64 36.37 -16.46 59.82
C GLU A 64 36.68 -14.98 59.57
N VAL A 65 35.93 -14.35 58.67
CA VAL A 65 36.12 -12.95 58.29
C VAL A 65 34.81 -12.18 58.35
N ILE A 66 34.88 -10.87 58.56
CA ILE A 66 33.75 -9.96 58.49
C ILE A 66 33.95 -9.05 57.27
N ILE A 67 32.95 -9.01 56.40
CA ILE A 67 32.97 -8.22 55.16
C ILE A 67 31.72 -7.37 55.04
N ALA A 68 31.84 -6.26 54.32
CA ALA A 68 30.71 -5.40 54.00
C ALA A 68 30.60 -5.18 52.48
N GLY A 69 29.37 -5.15 51.99
CA GLY A 69 29.09 -4.97 50.57
C GLY A 69 27.64 -4.60 50.30
N ARG A 70 27.28 -4.53 49.02
CA ARG A 70 25.91 -4.33 48.57
C ARG A 70 25.38 -5.54 47.84
N ALA A 71 24.15 -5.93 48.12
CA ALA A 71 23.49 -7.06 47.46
C ALA A 71 23.34 -6.82 45.94
N SER A 72 23.89 -7.72 45.14
CA SER A 72 23.71 -7.76 43.69
C SER A 72 22.40 -8.41 43.27
N VAL A 73 21.87 -9.29 44.12
CA VAL A 73 20.68 -10.12 43.88
C VAL A 73 19.92 -10.30 45.20
N ALA A 74 18.60 -10.44 45.14
CA ALA A 74 17.79 -10.73 46.31
C ALA A 74 17.96 -12.18 46.79
N SER A 75 17.76 -12.44 48.08
CA SER A 75 17.74 -13.80 48.63
C SER A 75 16.59 -14.61 48.05
N GLY A 76 16.80 -15.89 47.76
CA GLY A 76 15.77 -16.78 47.20
C GLY A 76 15.68 -16.76 45.67
N VAL A 77 16.35 -15.82 44.99
CA VAL A 77 16.30 -15.71 43.52
C VAL A 77 17.14 -16.79 42.83
N LEU A 78 18.42 -16.92 43.21
CA LEU A 78 19.34 -17.88 42.58
C LEU A 78 19.14 -19.32 43.07
N ASP A 79 18.70 -19.46 44.32
CA ASP A 79 18.31 -20.72 44.95
C ASP A 79 17.22 -20.42 45.99
N THR A 80 16.06 -21.05 45.86
CA THR A 80 14.92 -20.88 46.77
C THR A 80 15.07 -21.62 48.09
N GLY A 81 15.94 -22.64 48.16
CA GLY A 81 16.08 -23.51 49.33
C GLY A 81 17.22 -23.11 50.28
N ARG A 82 18.14 -22.24 49.84
CA ARG A 82 19.37 -21.89 50.55
C ARG A 82 19.70 -20.42 50.35
N LEU A 83 20.43 -19.83 51.30
CA LEU A 83 20.99 -18.51 51.09
C LEU A 83 22.09 -18.62 50.03
N ARG A 84 21.83 -18.08 48.85
CA ARG A 84 22.81 -17.91 47.78
C ARG A 84 22.74 -16.48 47.25
N VAL A 85 23.40 -15.56 47.95
CA VAL A 85 23.37 -14.12 47.65
C VAL A 85 24.76 -13.63 47.32
N TYR A 86 24.88 -12.82 46.27
CA TYR A 86 26.15 -12.16 45.96
C TYR A 86 26.14 -10.74 46.47
N ILE A 87 27.19 -10.38 47.20
CA ILE A 87 27.45 -9.00 47.59
C ILE A 87 28.67 -8.47 46.87
N GLN A 88 28.68 -7.18 46.57
CA GLN A 88 29.79 -6.54 45.88
C GLN A 88 30.15 -5.18 46.46
N SER A 89 31.41 -4.83 46.26
CA SER A 89 32.02 -3.52 46.45
C SER A 89 32.42 -2.95 45.09
N ASP A 90 32.98 -1.76 45.06
CA ASP A 90 33.48 -1.15 43.83
C ASP A 90 34.65 -1.94 43.21
N SER A 91 35.31 -2.79 44.00
CA SER A 91 36.54 -3.51 43.59
C SER A 91 36.40 -5.03 43.47
N ALA A 92 35.41 -5.65 44.12
CA ALA A 92 35.26 -7.10 44.15
C ALA A 92 33.85 -7.52 44.60
N GLY A 93 33.37 -8.67 44.13
CA GLY A 93 32.17 -9.35 44.62
C GLY A 93 32.51 -10.64 45.35
N ILE A 94 31.57 -11.20 46.12
CA ILE A 94 31.70 -12.50 46.79
C ILE A 94 30.32 -13.09 47.07
N GLU A 95 30.23 -14.41 47.04
CA GLU A 95 29.02 -15.17 47.37
C GLU A 95 28.91 -15.38 48.88
N LEU A 96 27.71 -15.16 49.41
CA LEU A 96 27.29 -15.54 50.76
C LEU A 96 26.46 -16.81 50.65
N PHE A 97 26.94 -17.88 51.29
CA PHE A 97 26.28 -19.17 51.32
C PHE A 97 25.89 -19.57 52.74
N SER A 98 24.63 -20.00 52.92
CA SER A 98 24.13 -20.60 54.16
C SER A 98 22.97 -21.55 53.83
N GLU A 99 22.78 -22.60 54.64
CA GLU A 99 21.66 -23.54 54.49
C GLU A 99 20.30 -22.91 54.87
N GLN A 100 20.30 -21.78 55.59
CA GLN A 100 19.10 -21.09 56.04
C GLN A 100 19.12 -19.61 55.63
N ILE A 101 17.93 -19.06 55.38
CA ILE A 101 17.72 -17.63 55.11
C ILE A 101 17.08 -17.02 56.36
N ASP A 102 17.88 -16.32 57.16
CA ASP A 102 17.41 -15.71 58.41
C ASP A 102 16.56 -14.44 58.17
N THR A 103 17.00 -13.55 57.27
CA THR A 103 16.31 -12.30 56.93
C THR A 103 16.29 -12.05 55.41
N PRO A 104 15.14 -11.74 54.79
CA PRO A 104 15.10 -11.51 53.34
C PRO A 104 15.99 -10.34 52.92
N ILE A 105 16.86 -10.56 51.94
CA ILE A 105 17.73 -9.55 51.34
C ILE A 105 17.09 -9.05 50.04
N GLN A 106 17.05 -7.73 49.85
CA GLN A 106 16.65 -7.08 48.60
C GLN A 106 17.87 -6.64 47.78
N GLU A 107 17.67 -6.48 46.47
CA GLU A 107 18.71 -5.92 45.59
C GLU A 107 19.12 -4.50 46.03
N GLY A 108 20.42 -4.29 46.21
CA GLY A 108 20.98 -2.99 46.60
C GLY A 108 21.11 -2.74 48.10
N ASP A 109 20.60 -3.66 48.94
CA ASP A 109 20.76 -3.59 50.40
C ASP A 109 22.24 -3.56 50.81
N SER A 110 22.55 -2.80 51.86
CA SER A 110 23.87 -2.79 52.47
C SER A 110 23.97 -3.92 53.48
N ILE A 111 24.93 -4.83 53.27
CA ILE A 111 25.06 -6.07 54.03
C ILE A 111 26.40 -6.07 54.73
N ILE A 112 26.37 -6.41 56.02
CA ILE A 112 27.55 -6.82 56.80
C ILE A 112 27.40 -8.31 57.05
N ALA A 113 28.36 -9.09 56.60
CA ALA A 113 28.33 -10.54 56.70
C ALA A 113 29.60 -11.09 57.36
N SER A 114 29.43 -12.10 58.21
CA SER A 114 30.50 -12.86 58.84
C SER A 114 30.40 -14.33 58.46
N GLY A 115 31.51 -15.01 58.22
CA GLY A 115 31.53 -16.44 57.97
C GLY A 115 32.91 -16.93 57.61
N THR A 116 33.03 -18.22 57.29
CA THR A 116 34.31 -18.84 56.97
C THR A 116 34.60 -18.71 55.48
N VAL A 117 35.78 -18.19 55.12
CA VAL A 117 36.21 -18.16 53.72
C VAL A 117 36.38 -19.61 53.24
N ALA A 118 35.62 -19.97 52.23
CA ALA A 118 35.67 -21.27 51.59
C ALA A 118 35.93 -21.08 50.09
N HIS A 119 36.30 -22.17 49.43
CA HIS A 119 36.64 -22.17 48.01
C HIS A 119 36.00 -23.37 47.34
N LEU A 120 35.25 -23.13 46.26
CA LEU A 120 34.65 -24.18 45.46
C LEU A 120 34.87 -23.87 43.97
N ASN A 121 35.48 -24.81 43.25
CA ASN A 121 35.66 -24.77 41.80
C ASN A 121 36.33 -23.50 41.22
N GLY A 122 37.22 -22.84 41.98
CA GLY A 122 37.90 -21.62 41.55
C GLY A 122 37.27 -20.32 42.08
N VAL A 123 36.15 -20.41 42.81
CA VAL A 123 35.44 -19.24 43.34
C VAL A 123 35.49 -19.22 44.86
N PRO A 124 36.05 -18.16 45.47
CA PRO A 124 35.94 -17.94 46.90
C PRO A 124 34.55 -17.42 47.28
N TYR A 125 33.99 -18.01 48.33
CA TYR A 125 32.70 -17.66 48.91
C TYR A 125 32.77 -17.69 50.43
N LEU A 126 31.77 -17.09 51.07
CA LEU A 126 31.63 -17.09 52.52
C LEU A 126 30.66 -18.21 52.92
N ASN A 127 31.17 -19.26 53.57
CA ASN A 127 30.37 -20.38 54.03
C ASN A 127 29.78 -20.11 55.42
N ASN A 128 28.60 -20.71 55.71
CA ASN A 128 27.83 -20.49 56.93
C ASN A 128 27.67 -19.01 57.26
N ALA A 129 27.41 -18.20 56.22
CA ALA A 129 27.37 -16.75 56.34
C ALA A 129 26.21 -16.29 57.24
N ARG A 130 26.54 -15.60 58.32
CA ARG A 130 25.60 -14.81 59.13
C ARG A 130 25.66 -13.37 58.66
N TYR A 131 24.52 -12.69 58.55
CA TYR A 131 24.48 -11.34 58.01
C TYR A 131 23.48 -10.45 58.74
N SER A 132 23.72 -9.14 58.63
CA SER A 132 22.80 -8.10 59.05
C SER A 132 22.67 -7.06 57.95
N ILE A 133 21.46 -6.51 57.80
CA ILE A 133 21.18 -5.43 56.85
C ILE A 133 21.49 -4.11 57.57
N ALA A 134 22.51 -3.40 57.09
CA ALA A 134 22.87 -2.10 57.61
C ALA A 134 21.80 -1.06 57.23
N ASN A 135 21.52 -0.13 58.14
CA ASN A 135 20.55 0.94 57.93
C ASN A 135 21.12 2.02 56.97
N ALA A 136 21.20 1.68 55.69
CA ALA A 136 21.65 2.56 54.62
C ALA A 136 20.67 2.50 53.45
N ARG A 137 20.58 3.58 52.67
CA ARG A 137 19.73 3.60 51.47
C ARG A 137 20.18 2.50 50.47
N PRO A 138 19.25 1.67 49.97
CA PRO A 138 19.56 0.69 48.94
C PRO A 138 20.09 1.35 47.67
N ARG A 139 21.12 0.76 47.06
CA ARG A 139 21.75 1.25 45.83
C ARG A 139 22.40 0.10 45.08
N LEU A 140 22.15 0.00 43.78
CA LEU A 140 22.87 -0.91 42.89
C LEU A 140 24.25 -0.35 42.53
N LEU A 141 25.27 -1.20 42.57
CA LEU A 141 26.60 -0.87 42.05
C LEU A 141 26.62 -0.94 40.52
N PRO A 142 27.53 -0.20 39.86
CA PRO A 142 27.59 -0.13 38.41
C PRO A 142 27.84 -1.50 37.76
N ILE A 143 27.16 -1.72 36.63
CA ILE A 143 27.28 -2.94 35.83
C ILE A 143 28.57 -2.88 35.00
N GLN A 144 29.44 -3.87 35.18
CA GLN A 144 30.69 -3.99 34.45
C GLN A 144 30.42 -4.54 33.04
N LYS A 145 30.74 -3.76 32.00
CA LYS A 145 30.57 -4.20 30.61
C LYS A 145 31.80 -4.98 30.19
N LEU A 146 31.62 -6.24 29.81
CA LEU A 146 32.69 -7.12 29.36
C LEU A 146 32.48 -7.47 27.89
N ASP A 147 33.41 -7.03 27.05
CA ASP A 147 33.46 -7.40 25.64
C ASP A 147 34.42 -8.58 25.39
N TYR A 148 35.33 -8.85 26.33
CA TYR A 148 36.35 -9.90 26.31
C TYR A 148 36.54 -10.49 27.72
N MET A 149 37.00 -11.75 27.82
CA MET A 149 37.15 -12.43 29.12
C MET A 149 38.55 -12.40 29.73
N LYS A 150 39.50 -11.69 29.09
CA LYS A 150 40.83 -11.49 29.67
C LYS A 150 40.74 -10.76 31.02
N ASP A 151 41.43 -11.27 32.03
CA ASP A 151 41.43 -10.76 33.42
C ASP A 151 40.05 -10.71 34.09
N SER A 152 39.10 -11.56 33.66
CA SER A 152 37.73 -11.55 34.19
C SER A 152 37.58 -12.15 35.60
N GLU A 153 38.63 -12.81 36.10
CA GLU A 153 38.68 -13.29 37.49
C GLU A 153 38.42 -12.15 38.49
N LYS A 154 38.88 -10.93 38.21
CA LYS A 154 38.65 -9.75 39.08
C LYS A 154 37.17 -9.34 39.18
N TYR A 155 36.36 -9.70 38.19
CA TYR A 155 34.92 -9.44 38.17
C TYR A 155 34.08 -10.60 38.71
N SER A 156 34.72 -11.68 39.18
CA SER A 156 34.02 -12.81 39.80
C SER A 156 33.20 -12.35 41.00
N GLY A 157 31.92 -12.73 41.04
CA GLY A 157 30.92 -12.29 42.02
C GLY A 157 30.32 -10.91 41.78
N MET A 158 30.75 -10.18 40.74
CA MET A 158 30.22 -8.86 40.40
C MET A 158 29.13 -8.92 39.33
N LEU A 159 28.34 -7.85 39.26
CA LEU A 159 27.32 -7.70 38.23
C LEU A 159 27.96 -7.27 36.90
N VAL A 160 27.92 -8.16 35.91
CA VAL A 160 28.51 -7.97 34.59
C VAL A 160 27.45 -7.92 33.50
N ARG A 161 27.82 -7.38 32.33
CA ARG A 161 27.02 -7.42 31.12
C ARG A 161 27.87 -7.77 29.92
N ILE A 162 27.41 -8.79 29.19
CA ILE A 162 28.02 -9.28 27.97
C ILE A 162 27.08 -9.15 26.78
N LYS A 163 27.65 -9.23 25.57
CA LYS A 163 26.92 -9.38 24.32
C LYS A 163 27.52 -10.51 23.52
N GLY A 164 26.68 -11.39 22.99
CA GLY A 164 27.14 -12.51 22.20
C GLY A 164 26.02 -13.23 21.49
N GLN A 165 26.38 -14.29 20.79
CA GLN A 165 25.44 -15.14 20.06
C GLN A 165 25.31 -16.50 20.76
N ILE A 166 24.09 -17.02 20.83
CA ILE A 166 23.85 -18.36 21.38
C ILE A 166 24.46 -19.39 20.43
N ALA A 167 25.42 -20.17 20.93
CA ALA A 167 26.13 -21.21 20.19
C ALA A 167 25.62 -22.61 20.54
N ASP A 168 25.19 -22.84 21.79
CA ASP A 168 24.67 -24.12 22.25
C ASP A 168 23.61 -23.89 23.34
N ARG A 169 22.69 -24.84 23.49
CA ARG A 169 21.65 -24.85 24.54
C ARG A 169 21.53 -26.25 25.12
N ARG A 170 21.69 -26.36 26.44
CA ARG A 170 21.60 -27.64 27.16
C ARG A 170 20.66 -27.54 28.35
N ARG A 171 20.09 -28.69 28.73
CA ARG A 171 19.30 -28.83 29.94
C ARG A 171 19.67 -30.15 30.59
N ASN A 172 20.16 -30.07 31.83
CA ASN A 172 20.58 -31.22 32.62
C ASN A 172 19.78 -31.26 33.93
N ALA A 173 20.04 -32.28 34.76
CA ALA A 173 19.41 -32.38 36.09
C ALA A 173 19.55 -31.09 36.95
N PRO A 174 20.70 -30.40 36.99
CA PRO A 174 20.88 -29.19 37.83
C PRO A 174 20.13 -27.95 37.32
N GLY A 175 19.91 -27.84 36.01
CA GLY A 175 19.36 -26.62 35.42
C GLY A 175 19.50 -26.51 33.91
N GLU A 176 19.25 -25.31 33.39
CA GLU A 176 19.36 -24.93 31.98
C GLU A 176 20.62 -24.08 31.74
N TYR A 177 21.24 -24.26 30.58
CA TYR A 177 22.46 -23.54 30.20
C TYR A 177 22.36 -23.05 28.76
N LEU A 178 22.76 -21.80 28.52
CA LEU A 178 23.06 -21.28 27.18
C LEU A 178 24.56 -21.01 27.07
N THR A 179 25.20 -21.56 26.05
CA THR A 179 26.58 -21.20 25.72
C THR A 179 26.54 -20.02 24.75
N ILE A 180 27.08 -18.89 25.18
CA ILE A 180 27.15 -17.65 24.41
C ILE A 180 28.59 -17.42 23.95
N LYS A 181 28.79 -17.30 22.65
CA LYS A 181 30.05 -16.82 22.07
C LYS A 181 30.07 -15.31 22.06
N LEU A 182 31.11 -14.71 22.61
CA LEU A 182 31.21 -13.25 22.68
C LEU A 182 31.32 -12.62 21.29
N LYS A 183 30.71 -11.44 21.13
CA LYS A 183 30.75 -10.74 19.83
C LYS A 183 32.16 -10.24 19.48
N ALA A 184 32.92 -9.78 20.45
CA ALA A 184 34.27 -9.23 20.23
C ALA A 184 35.38 -10.29 20.37
N ASP A 185 35.05 -11.49 20.84
CA ASP A 185 35.99 -12.61 21.00
C ASP A 185 35.25 -13.96 20.77
N PRO A 186 35.09 -14.40 19.51
CA PRO A 186 34.28 -15.56 19.15
C PRO A 186 34.82 -16.91 19.65
N ASP A 187 36.10 -16.96 20.02
CA ASP A 187 36.76 -18.16 20.54
C ASP A 187 36.45 -18.37 22.03
N THR A 188 36.03 -17.31 22.72
CA THR A 188 35.61 -17.37 24.11
C THR A 188 34.12 -17.66 24.23
N SER A 189 33.79 -18.71 24.98
CA SER A 189 32.42 -19.12 25.30
C SER A 189 32.11 -18.89 26.77
N ILE A 190 30.95 -18.30 27.05
CA ILE A 190 30.45 -18.06 28.41
C ILE A 190 29.14 -18.80 28.58
N MET A 191 28.95 -19.44 29.72
CA MET A 191 27.72 -20.15 30.04
C MET A 191 26.77 -19.25 30.82
N VAL A 192 25.55 -19.05 30.33
CA VAL A 192 24.46 -18.48 31.14
C VAL A 192 23.76 -19.65 31.80
N TYR A 193 23.86 -19.73 33.13
CA TYR A 193 23.29 -20.83 33.90
C TYR A 193 22.04 -20.39 34.65
N LEU A 194 21.02 -21.23 34.59
CA LEU A 194 19.80 -21.12 35.37
C LEU A 194 19.57 -22.41 36.16
N SER A 195 19.67 -22.32 37.49
CA SER A 195 19.37 -23.45 38.39
C SER A 195 17.91 -23.88 38.29
N ARG A 196 17.61 -25.15 38.54
CA ARG A 196 16.23 -25.63 38.68
C ARG A 196 15.48 -24.95 39.83
N ASN A 197 16.21 -24.52 40.86
CA ASN A 197 15.65 -23.84 42.03
C ASN A 197 15.57 -22.32 41.85
N HIS A 198 15.82 -21.80 40.65
CA HIS A 198 15.84 -20.37 40.36
C HIS A 198 14.42 -19.80 40.30
N ASP A 199 14.15 -18.76 41.08
CA ASP A 199 12.82 -18.14 41.16
C ASP A 199 12.84 -16.72 40.59
N ALA A 200 12.85 -16.63 39.26
CA ALA A 200 12.82 -15.33 38.58
C ALA A 200 12.07 -15.31 37.24
N GLY A 201 11.25 -16.33 36.97
CA GLY A 201 10.43 -16.42 35.75
C GLY A 201 11.23 -16.62 34.45
N ILE A 202 12.55 -16.76 34.51
CA ILE A 202 13.40 -16.92 33.33
C ILE A 202 13.23 -18.33 32.76
N ARG A 203 13.05 -18.43 31.46
CA ARG A 203 13.14 -19.70 30.72
C ARG A 203 14.16 -19.56 29.61
N LEU A 204 15.26 -20.31 29.68
CA LEU A 204 16.29 -20.24 28.65
C LEU A 204 15.85 -20.93 27.35
N SER A 205 14.80 -21.75 27.42
CA SER A 205 14.11 -22.34 26.27
C SER A 205 13.41 -21.33 25.35
N ASP A 206 13.14 -20.11 25.82
CA ASP A 206 12.50 -19.06 25.01
C ASP A 206 13.46 -18.42 23.99
N TYR A 207 14.75 -18.80 23.99
CA TYR A 207 15.77 -18.28 23.09
C TYR A 207 16.36 -19.39 22.20
N ASP A 208 16.61 -19.06 20.93
CA ASP A 208 17.06 -20.03 19.92
C ASP A 208 18.54 -19.92 19.59
N ILE A 209 19.15 -21.05 19.22
CA ILE A 209 20.54 -21.08 18.75
C ILE A 209 20.69 -20.13 17.55
N GLY A 210 21.69 -19.25 17.63
CA GLY A 210 21.94 -18.19 16.65
C GLY A 210 21.36 -16.82 17.04
N ASP A 211 20.49 -16.74 18.04
CA ASP A 211 20.03 -15.45 18.55
C ASP A 211 21.17 -14.68 19.19
N HIS A 212 21.18 -13.37 18.98
CA HIS A 212 22.13 -12.47 19.62
C HIS A 212 21.51 -11.97 20.92
N LEU A 213 22.19 -12.18 22.04
CA LEU A 213 21.71 -11.78 23.36
C LEU A 213 22.61 -10.71 23.98
N ARG A 214 21.98 -9.83 24.74
CA ARG A 214 22.61 -9.04 25.79
C ARG A 214 22.21 -9.69 27.10
N VAL A 215 23.20 -10.18 27.83
CA VAL A 215 23.00 -10.82 29.13
C VAL A 215 23.65 -9.97 30.20
N THR A 216 22.90 -9.66 31.24
CA THR A 216 23.38 -9.04 32.48
C THR A 216 23.24 -10.08 33.58
N GLY A 217 24.17 -10.17 34.50
CA GLY A 217 24.07 -11.16 35.58
C GLY A 217 25.35 -11.21 36.40
N ILE A 218 25.36 -12.07 37.41
CA ILE A 218 26.51 -12.24 38.29
C ILE A 218 27.52 -13.17 37.62
N LEU A 219 28.76 -12.73 37.51
CA LEU A 219 29.83 -13.56 36.94
C LEU A 219 30.30 -14.60 37.97
N GLY A 220 30.22 -15.88 37.62
CA GLY A 220 30.83 -17.01 38.31
C GLY A 220 31.92 -17.66 37.46
N GLN A 221 32.58 -18.67 38.03
CA GLN A 221 33.62 -19.46 37.35
C GLN A 221 33.37 -20.95 37.60
N VAL A 222 33.51 -21.77 36.55
CA VAL A 222 33.30 -23.21 36.60
C VAL A 222 34.55 -23.94 36.16
N ASN A 223 35.38 -24.24 37.17
CA ASN A 223 36.46 -25.23 37.17
C ASN A 223 37.74 -24.91 36.35
N ARG A 224 38.89 -25.24 36.94
CA ARG A 224 40.26 -24.91 36.51
C ARG A 224 41.04 -26.09 35.90
N GLN A 225 40.42 -27.24 35.59
CA GLN A 225 41.12 -28.35 34.90
C GLN A 225 40.31 -29.03 33.76
N ASN A 226 41.06 -29.31 32.69
CA ASN A 226 40.76 -29.98 31.41
C ASN A 226 39.87 -29.24 30.39
N GLY A 227 40.54 -28.41 29.58
CA GLY A 227 40.26 -28.36 28.15
C GLY A 227 39.15 -27.42 27.68
N LEU A 228 39.03 -26.23 28.29
CA LEU A 228 38.56 -24.97 27.70
C LEU A 228 39.12 -23.87 28.61
N THR A 229 39.88 -22.93 28.05
CA THR A 229 40.48 -21.80 28.78
C THR A 229 39.37 -21.01 29.51
N GLY A 230 39.35 -21.07 30.85
CA GLY A 230 38.48 -20.25 31.72
C GLY A 230 36.98 -20.33 31.41
N SER A 231 36.28 -21.37 31.84
CA SER A 231 34.82 -21.44 31.72
C SER A 231 34.17 -20.51 32.74
N TYR A 232 33.65 -19.37 32.28
CA TYR A 232 32.88 -18.44 33.11
C TYR A 232 31.40 -18.73 33.00
N GLU A 233 30.70 -18.52 34.10
CA GLU A 233 29.24 -18.59 34.16
C GLU A 233 28.65 -17.21 34.44
N ILE A 234 27.44 -16.96 33.95
CA ILE A 234 26.66 -15.79 34.33
C ILE A 234 25.32 -16.27 34.88
N TYR A 235 25.02 -15.83 36.09
CA TYR A 235 23.74 -16.07 36.77
C TYR A 235 22.84 -14.84 36.57
N PRO A 236 21.84 -14.89 35.69
CA PRO A 236 20.88 -13.81 35.51
C PRO A 236 20.00 -13.68 36.76
N ARG A 237 19.51 -12.48 37.08
CA ARG A 237 18.72 -12.25 38.30
C ARG A 237 17.23 -12.16 38.04
N GLY A 238 16.83 -11.87 36.81
CA GLY A 238 15.43 -11.84 36.39
C GLY A 238 15.27 -11.68 34.89
N GLU A 239 14.02 -11.66 34.40
CA GLU A 239 13.72 -11.61 32.96
C GLU A 239 14.38 -10.43 32.22
N ARG A 240 14.59 -9.30 32.91
CA ARG A 240 15.18 -8.08 32.32
C ARG A 240 16.66 -8.22 32.00
N ASP A 241 17.32 -9.20 32.60
CA ASP A 241 18.75 -9.44 32.49
C ASP A 241 19.12 -10.13 31.16
N ILE A 242 18.18 -10.83 30.50
CA ILE A 242 18.39 -11.44 29.18
C ILE A 242 17.54 -10.71 28.12
N ARG A 243 18.19 -10.13 27.11
CA ARG A 243 17.49 -9.44 26.01
C ARG A 243 18.05 -9.82 24.66
N VAL A 244 17.17 -10.19 23.73
CA VAL A 244 17.54 -10.37 22.32
C VAL A 244 17.96 -9.02 21.71
N ILE A 245 19.09 -9.02 21.02
CA ILE A 245 19.64 -7.89 20.27
C ILE A 245 19.44 -8.20 18.79
N GLY A 246 18.64 -7.40 18.09
CA GLY A 246 18.36 -7.60 16.68
C GLY A 246 17.10 -8.45 16.44
N PHE A 247 16.99 -8.97 15.23
CA PHE A 247 15.82 -9.73 14.79
C PHE A 247 16.07 -11.23 14.93
N THR A 248 15.09 -11.96 15.44
CA THR A 248 15.14 -13.42 15.55
C THR A 248 15.12 -14.06 14.17
N ARG A 249 15.59 -15.31 14.07
CA ARG A 249 15.51 -16.09 12.83
C ARG A 249 14.08 -16.14 12.27
N ASP A 250 13.10 -16.31 13.15
CA ASP A 250 11.68 -16.34 12.83
C ASP A 250 11.18 -15.05 12.15
N PHE A 251 11.69 -13.90 12.59
CA PHE A 251 11.37 -12.63 11.96
C PHE A 251 11.83 -12.60 10.50
N TYR A 252 13.06 -13.03 10.23
CA TYR A 252 13.59 -13.06 8.86
C TYR A 252 12.82 -14.01 7.95
N ILE A 253 12.44 -15.19 8.44
CA ILE A 253 11.64 -16.16 7.69
C ILE A 253 10.28 -15.56 7.32
N LYS A 254 9.59 -14.93 8.29
CA LYS A 254 8.30 -14.26 8.05
C LYS A 254 8.45 -13.07 7.09
N ALA A 255 9.50 -12.27 7.22
CA ALA A 255 9.78 -11.14 6.33
C ALA A 255 10.05 -11.61 4.89
N LEU A 256 10.80 -12.68 4.70
CA LEU A 256 11.08 -13.26 3.39
C LEU A 256 9.79 -13.81 2.74
N GLY A 257 8.94 -14.49 3.51
CA GLY A 257 7.64 -14.96 3.04
C GLY A 257 6.70 -13.82 2.61
N LEU A 258 6.65 -12.73 3.37
CA LEU A 258 5.87 -11.54 3.02
C LEU A 258 6.41 -10.88 1.74
N ALA A 259 7.74 -10.76 1.59
CA ALA A 259 8.35 -10.22 0.38
C ALA A 259 8.01 -11.06 -0.86
N ALA A 260 8.02 -12.40 -0.75
CA ALA A 260 7.62 -13.30 -1.82
C ALA A 260 6.14 -13.14 -2.22
N LEU A 261 5.23 -12.95 -1.24
CA LEU A 261 3.81 -12.67 -1.51
C LEU A 261 3.61 -11.34 -2.24
N ILE A 262 4.28 -10.28 -1.81
CA ILE A 262 4.23 -8.97 -2.47
C ILE A 262 4.75 -9.09 -3.90
N PHE A 263 5.87 -9.79 -4.09
CA PHE A 263 6.44 -10.02 -5.42
C PHE A 263 5.46 -10.78 -6.34
N ALA A 264 4.84 -11.85 -5.86
CA ALA A 264 3.82 -12.59 -6.61
C ALA A 264 2.62 -11.71 -6.99
N ALA A 265 2.15 -10.86 -6.08
CA ALA A 265 1.07 -9.91 -6.33
C ALA A 265 1.44 -8.88 -7.41
N ILE A 266 2.68 -8.35 -7.38
CA ILE A 266 3.19 -7.43 -8.40
C ILE A 266 3.24 -8.11 -9.77
N VAL A 267 3.77 -9.33 -9.85
CA VAL A 267 3.82 -10.10 -11.11
C VAL A 267 2.41 -10.32 -11.68
N LEU A 268 1.45 -10.71 -10.83
CA LEU A 268 0.07 -10.93 -11.23
C LEU A 268 -0.60 -9.62 -11.69
N TRP A 269 -0.31 -8.50 -11.01
CA TRP A 269 -0.79 -7.18 -11.40
C TRP A 269 -0.21 -6.73 -12.75
N ILE A 270 1.09 -6.91 -12.98
CA ILE A 270 1.75 -6.60 -14.26
C ILE A 270 1.13 -7.44 -15.39
N ALA A 271 0.90 -8.74 -15.16
CA ALA A 271 0.27 -9.61 -16.14
C ALA A 271 -1.16 -9.14 -16.49
N LYS A 272 -1.97 -8.81 -15.47
CA LYS A 272 -3.32 -8.28 -15.65
C LYS A 272 -3.32 -6.93 -16.38
N LEU A 273 -2.36 -6.06 -16.07
CA LEU A 273 -2.21 -4.76 -16.72
C LEU A 273 -1.84 -4.92 -18.21
N ARG A 274 -0.89 -5.79 -18.53
CA ARG A 274 -0.51 -6.11 -19.92
C ARG A 274 -1.67 -6.67 -20.72
N SER A 275 -2.44 -7.60 -20.15
CA SER A 275 -3.66 -8.12 -20.79
C SER A 275 -4.67 -7.01 -21.08
N LYS A 276 -4.94 -6.13 -20.10
CA LYS A 276 -5.87 -5.01 -20.27
C LYS A 276 -5.41 -4.01 -21.34
N ILE A 277 -4.12 -3.71 -21.40
CA ILE A 277 -3.55 -2.84 -22.44
C ILE A 277 -3.74 -3.49 -23.82
N ARG A 278 -3.37 -4.76 -23.97
CA ARG A 278 -3.52 -5.50 -25.24
C ARG A 278 -4.96 -5.49 -25.73
N HIS A 279 -5.95 -5.73 -24.87
CA HIS A 279 -7.36 -5.68 -25.27
C HIS A 279 -7.82 -4.29 -25.68
N ARG A 280 -7.33 -3.20 -25.06
CA ARG A 280 -7.64 -1.84 -25.50
C ARG A 280 -7.00 -1.52 -26.83
N THR A 281 -5.75 -1.91 -27.05
CA THR A 281 -5.04 -1.71 -28.31
C THR A 281 -5.72 -2.43 -29.46
N ILE A 282 -6.14 -3.69 -29.25
CA ILE A 282 -6.88 -4.46 -30.25
C ILE A 282 -8.22 -3.78 -30.58
N ARG A 283 -9.02 -3.39 -29.58
CA ARG A 283 -10.30 -2.70 -29.83
C ARG A 283 -10.14 -1.38 -30.57
N LEU A 284 -9.12 -0.59 -30.21
CA LEU A 284 -8.87 0.69 -30.90
C LEU A 284 -8.57 0.43 -32.37
N LYS A 285 -7.69 -0.54 -32.64
CA LYS A 285 -7.28 -0.90 -33.99
C LYS A 285 -8.43 -1.51 -34.80
N GLU A 286 -9.22 -2.41 -34.22
CA GLU A 286 -10.42 -2.96 -34.87
C GLU A 286 -11.45 -1.87 -35.20
N THR A 287 -11.58 -0.86 -34.34
CA THR A 287 -12.50 0.26 -34.59
C THR A 287 -11.96 1.15 -35.71
N GLU A 288 -10.67 1.48 -35.68
CA GLU A 288 -10.01 2.26 -36.74
C GLU A 288 -10.04 1.53 -38.09
N ASP A 289 -9.67 0.25 -38.13
CA ASP A 289 -9.69 -0.60 -39.32
C ASP A 289 -11.11 -0.80 -39.88
N ARG A 290 -12.15 -0.68 -39.04
CA ARG A 290 -13.55 -0.72 -39.48
C ARG A 290 -14.04 0.61 -40.06
N PHE A 291 -13.67 1.74 -39.45
CA PHE A 291 -14.14 3.06 -39.89
C PHE A 291 -13.33 3.62 -41.06
N ARG A 292 -12.03 3.33 -41.14
CA ARG A 292 -11.16 3.79 -42.21
C ARG A 292 -11.67 3.43 -43.62
N PRO A 293 -12.05 2.17 -43.95
CA PRO A 293 -12.54 1.84 -45.29
C PRO A 293 -13.88 2.49 -45.62
N ILE A 294 -14.75 2.73 -44.63
CA ILE A 294 -16.02 3.45 -44.83
C ILE A 294 -15.74 4.92 -45.18
N TYR A 295 -14.79 5.53 -44.47
CA TYR A 295 -14.40 6.92 -44.69
C TYR A 295 -13.65 7.11 -46.03
N GLU A 296 -12.68 6.25 -46.31
CA GLU A 296 -11.84 6.33 -47.52
C GLU A 296 -12.57 5.88 -48.78
N GLY A 297 -13.49 4.91 -48.68
CA GLY A 297 -14.27 4.36 -49.79
C GLY A 297 -15.62 5.02 -50.04
N ALA A 298 -15.98 6.08 -49.29
CA ALA A 298 -17.20 6.82 -49.56
C ALA A 298 -17.08 7.64 -50.85
N ASP A 299 -18.07 7.53 -51.74
CA ASP A 299 -18.16 8.34 -52.97
C ASP A 299 -18.46 9.82 -52.68
N ASP A 300 -19.15 10.08 -51.56
CA ASP A 300 -19.43 11.44 -51.11
C ASP A 300 -18.17 12.06 -50.48
N ALA A 301 -17.97 13.35 -50.73
CA ALA A 301 -16.89 14.12 -50.13
C ALA A 301 -17.20 14.40 -48.65
N ILE A 302 -16.36 13.90 -47.75
CA ILE A 302 -16.51 14.08 -46.31
C ILE A 302 -15.40 14.99 -45.81
N PHE A 303 -15.80 16.06 -45.10
CA PHE A 303 -14.92 17.01 -44.45
C PHE A 303 -15.20 17.07 -42.96
N LEU A 304 -14.13 17.14 -42.17
CA LEU A 304 -14.18 17.53 -40.77
C LEU A 304 -13.58 18.93 -40.64
N CYS A 305 -14.36 19.88 -40.15
CA CYS A 305 -13.95 21.26 -39.99
C CYS A 305 -14.05 21.71 -38.52
N ASP A 306 -13.36 22.81 -38.18
CA ASP A 306 -13.64 23.54 -36.95
C ASP A 306 -14.87 24.47 -37.10
N ARG A 307 -15.20 25.23 -36.04
CA ARG A 307 -16.33 26.19 -36.05
C ARG A 307 -16.14 27.35 -37.04
N ASP A 308 -14.91 27.60 -37.48
CA ASP A 308 -14.57 28.64 -38.46
C ASP A 308 -14.50 28.08 -39.89
N PHE A 309 -15.01 26.86 -40.12
CA PHE A 309 -14.99 26.16 -41.40
C PHE A 309 -13.58 25.85 -41.95
N ARG A 310 -12.56 25.85 -41.09
CA ARG A 310 -11.22 25.40 -41.48
C ARG A 310 -11.21 23.88 -41.59
N ILE A 311 -10.71 23.36 -42.70
CA ILE A 311 -10.64 21.93 -42.96
C ILE A 311 -9.56 21.32 -42.05
N LEU A 312 -9.95 20.40 -41.18
CA LEU A 312 -9.06 19.61 -40.33
C LEU A 312 -8.73 18.29 -41.02
N GLU A 313 -9.74 17.60 -41.52
CA GLU A 313 -9.60 16.33 -42.24
C GLU A 313 -10.54 16.29 -43.45
N ALA A 314 -10.15 15.53 -44.47
CA ALA A 314 -10.95 15.29 -45.67
C ALA A 314 -10.66 13.89 -46.22
N ASN A 315 -11.68 13.21 -46.71
CA ASN A 315 -11.52 11.88 -47.33
C ASN A 315 -10.97 12.01 -48.78
N PRO A 316 -10.62 10.90 -49.45
CA PRO A 316 -10.15 10.95 -50.84
C PRO A 316 -11.16 11.57 -51.81
N ALA A 317 -12.46 11.27 -51.66
CA ALA A 317 -13.52 11.86 -52.49
C ALA A 317 -13.56 13.39 -52.37
N ALA A 318 -13.40 13.94 -51.17
CA ALA A 318 -13.29 15.37 -50.93
C ALA A 318 -12.08 16.02 -51.63
N CYS A 319 -10.93 15.34 -51.60
CA CYS A 319 -9.73 15.77 -52.33
C CYS A 319 -9.96 15.82 -53.85
N ILE A 320 -10.66 14.80 -54.39
CA ILE A 320 -11.02 14.72 -55.80
C ILE A 320 -12.02 15.82 -56.18
N LEU A 321 -13.08 16.01 -55.39
CA LEU A 321 -14.13 16.99 -55.62
C LEU A 321 -13.59 18.42 -55.68
N LEU A 322 -12.76 18.82 -54.70
CA LEU A 322 -12.17 20.16 -54.66
C LEU A 322 -10.92 20.31 -55.53
N GLY A 323 -10.35 19.21 -56.02
CA GLY A 323 -9.21 19.21 -56.95
C GLY A 323 -7.86 19.54 -56.31
N GLY A 324 -7.59 19.00 -55.12
CA GLY A 324 -6.35 19.26 -54.36
C GLY A 324 -5.96 18.12 -53.41
N THR A 325 -4.84 18.27 -52.71
CA THR A 325 -4.43 17.35 -51.63
C THR A 325 -4.94 17.84 -50.29
N LEU A 326 -5.09 16.96 -49.29
CA LEU A 326 -5.48 17.35 -47.93
C LEU A 326 -4.64 18.53 -47.39
N LYS A 327 -3.32 18.49 -47.56
CA LYS A 327 -2.42 19.57 -47.12
C LYS A 327 -2.74 20.91 -47.80
N SER A 328 -3.09 20.91 -49.08
CA SER A 328 -3.49 22.14 -49.78
C SER A 328 -4.87 22.64 -49.37
N LEU A 329 -5.80 21.73 -49.07
CA LEU A 329 -7.15 22.07 -48.63
C LEU A 329 -7.15 22.65 -47.21
N GLN A 330 -6.29 22.14 -46.32
CA GLN A 330 -6.11 22.65 -44.95
C GLN A 330 -5.59 24.11 -44.89
N GLN A 331 -5.04 24.65 -45.98
CA GLN A 331 -4.55 26.04 -46.03
C GLN A 331 -5.65 27.08 -46.23
N LYS A 332 -6.85 26.66 -46.64
CA LYS A 332 -7.99 27.54 -46.93
C LYS A 332 -9.20 27.16 -46.09
N SER A 333 -10.14 28.09 -45.95
CA SER A 333 -11.43 27.76 -45.35
C SER A 333 -12.31 27.09 -46.38
N LEU A 334 -13.17 26.16 -45.96
CA LEU A 334 -14.16 25.55 -46.87
C LEU A 334 -15.11 26.60 -47.45
N SER A 335 -15.35 27.70 -46.72
CA SER A 335 -16.15 28.84 -47.19
C SER A 335 -15.55 29.53 -48.42
N ASP A 336 -14.24 29.44 -48.64
CA ASP A 336 -13.57 30.09 -49.78
C ASP A 336 -13.88 29.37 -51.11
N TYR A 337 -14.33 28.13 -51.03
CA TYR A 337 -14.72 27.31 -52.18
C TYR A 337 -16.22 27.41 -52.50
N LEU A 338 -17.02 27.96 -51.57
CA LEU A 338 -18.46 28.12 -51.72
C LEU A 338 -18.78 29.54 -52.19
N SER A 339 -19.76 29.69 -53.08
CA SER A 339 -20.21 31.02 -53.47
C SER A 339 -20.84 31.75 -52.27
N ALA A 340 -20.45 33.00 -52.03
CA ALA A 340 -20.95 33.83 -50.93
C ALA A 340 -22.48 34.12 -51.00
N SER A 341 -23.10 33.89 -52.16
CA SER A 341 -24.56 34.01 -52.36
C SER A 341 -25.34 32.83 -51.78
N ASP A 342 -24.71 31.64 -51.73
CA ASP A 342 -25.41 30.37 -51.48
C ASP A 342 -25.13 29.85 -50.06
N PHE A 343 -24.08 30.36 -49.41
CA PHE A 343 -23.66 29.95 -48.07
C PHE A 343 -23.50 31.15 -47.13
N ALA A 344 -24.32 31.20 -46.07
CA ALA A 344 -24.24 32.20 -45.01
C ALA A 344 -23.75 31.56 -43.68
N PRO A 345 -22.43 31.55 -43.39
CA PRO A 345 -21.83 30.81 -42.27
C PRO A 345 -22.52 31.07 -40.92
N LYS A 346 -22.88 32.34 -40.64
CA LYS A 346 -23.53 32.75 -39.39
C LYS A 346 -24.95 32.20 -39.24
N GLN A 347 -25.74 32.17 -40.33
CA GLN A 347 -27.09 31.61 -40.31
C GLN A 347 -27.03 30.08 -40.17
N THR A 348 -26.12 29.44 -40.89
CA THR A 348 -25.91 27.99 -40.84
C THR A 348 -25.50 27.51 -39.45
N LEU A 349 -24.56 28.19 -38.79
CA LEU A 349 -24.18 27.89 -37.39
C LEU A 349 -25.37 28.06 -36.43
N THR A 350 -26.22 29.07 -36.65
CA THR A 350 -27.42 29.30 -35.83
C THR A 350 -28.45 28.18 -35.98
N MET A 351 -28.64 27.63 -37.19
CA MET A 351 -29.52 26.48 -37.43
C MET A 351 -28.96 25.20 -36.81
N LEU A 352 -27.64 24.99 -36.92
CA LEU A 352 -26.96 23.83 -36.35
C LEU A 352 -27.01 23.79 -34.81
N HIS A 353 -26.91 24.94 -34.13
CA HIS A 353 -27.11 25.05 -32.68
C HIS A 353 -28.52 24.63 -32.23
N LYS A 354 -29.52 24.76 -33.10
CA LYS A 354 -30.89 24.27 -32.85
C LYS A 354 -31.06 22.76 -33.14
N ARG A 355 -29.95 22.03 -33.33
CA ARG A 355 -29.91 20.60 -33.73
C ARG A 355 -30.66 20.29 -35.02
N GLN A 356 -30.85 21.26 -35.89
CA GLN A 356 -31.39 21.01 -37.22
C GLN A 356 -30.23 20.67 -38.16
N VAL A 357 -30.39 19.57 -38.90
CA VAL A 357 -29.51 19.26 -40.03
C VAL A 357 -29.70 20.34 -41.07
N ALA A 358 -28.62 21.04 -41.44
CA ALA A 358 -28.65 21.98 -42.55
C ALA A 358 -28.29 21.24 -43.83
N GLU A 359 -29.27 21.07 -44.72
CA GLU A 359 -29.09 20.52 -46.07
C GLU A 359 -29.43 21.58 -47.10
N PHE A 360 -28.53 21.82 -48.05
CA PHE A 360 -28.72 22.81 -49.10
C PHE A 360 -27.96 22.44 -50.38
N GLU A 361 -28.47 22.89 -51.52
CA GLU A 361 -27.76 22.82 -52.80
C GLU A 361 -27.00 24.12 -53.03
N SER A 362 -25.76 24.02 -53.52
CA SER A 362 -24.88 25.17 -53.77
C SER A 362 -23.94 24.87 -54.92
N ILE A 363 -23.31 25.91 -55.45
CA ILE A 363 -22.18 25.75 -56.38
C ILE A 363 -20.87 25.86 -55.61
N VAL A 364 -19.99 24.89 -55.83
CA VAL A 364 -18.60 24.92 -55.38
C VAL A 364 -17.68 25.24 -56.55
N HIS A 365 -16.70 26.10 -56.29
CA HIS A 365 -15.60 26.37 -57.19
C HIS A 365 -14.40 25.56 -56.75
N THR A 366 -13.93 24.63 -57.57
CA THR A 366 -12.74 23.84 -57.24
C THR A 366 -11.49 24.72 -57.15
N ALA A 367 -10.41 24.21 -56.59
CA ALA A 367 -9.11 24.91 -56.56
C ALA A 367 -8.60 25.29 -57.97
N ARG A 368 -9.11 24.61 -59.01
CA ARG A 368 -8.81 24.87 -60.42
C ARG A 368 -9.85 25.76 -61.12
N GLY A 369 -10.82 26.30 -60.40
CA GLY A 369 -11.86 27.21 -60.91
C GLY A 369 -13.05 26.52 -61.60
N LYS A 370 -13.14 25.19 -61.60
CA LYS A 370 -14.29 24.46 -62.17
C LYS A 370 -15.51 24.64 -61.26
N LYS A 371 -16.68 24.94 -61.83
CA LYS A 371 -17.96 24.98 -61.10
C LYS A 371 -18.55 23.58 -61.01
N ILE A 372 -18.90 23.15 -59.80
CA ILE A 372 -19.54 21.87 -59.52
C ILE A 372 -20.81 22.15 -58.73
N SER A 373 -21.94 21.61 -59.17
CA SER A 373 -23.18 21.68 -58.39
C SER A 373 -23.13 20.62 -57.31
N ILE A 374 -23.36 21.01 -56.06
CA ILE A 374 -23.30 20.09 -54.92
C ILE A 374 -24.59 20.13 -54.11
N SER A 375 -24.90 19.02 -53.44
CA SER A 375 -25.76 18.99 -52.26
C SER A 375 -24.88 18.81 -51.03
N ALA A 376 -25.00 19.71 -50.05
CA ALA A 376 -24.21 19.72 -48.83
C ALA A 376 -25.10 19.45 -47.62
N LYS A 377 -24.63 18.56 -46.73
CA LYS A 377 -25.26 18.26 -45.44
C LYS A 377 -24.27 18.50 -44.31
N LEU A 378 -24.66 19.34 -43.35
CA LEU A 378 -23.82 19.74 -42.23
C LEU A 378 -24.37 19.23 -40.90
N ASN A 379 -23.48 18.70 -40.06
CA ASN A 379 -23.78 18.21 -38.71
C ASN A 379 -22.72 18.70 -37.72
N VAL A 380 -23.11 18.95 -36.46
CA VAL A 380 -22.16 19.25 -35.37
C VAL A 380 -21.87 17.97 -34.60
N ILE A 381 -20.59 17.63 -34.47
CA ILE A 381 -20.11 16.51 -33.67
C ILE A 381 -19.22 17.00 -32.54
N HIS A 382 -19.23 16.28 -31.41
CA HIS A 382 -18.37 16.58 -30.28
C HIS A 382 -17.17 15.63 -30.32
N ALA A 383 -15.98 16.17 -30.56
CA ALA A 383 -14.74 15.40 -30.60
C ALA A 383 -13.64 16.17 -29.85
N ASP A 384 -12.87 15.48 -29.01
CA ASP A 384 -11.80 16.07 -28.18
C ASP A 384 -12.26 17.22 -27.27
N GLY A 385 -13.51 17.17 -26.80
CA GLY A 385 -14.10 18.22 -25.95
C GLY A 385 -14.37 19.54 -26.68
N ARG A 386 -14.28 19.56 -28.01
CA ARG A 386 -14.63 20.71 -28.86
C ARG A 386 -15.71 20.31 -29.85
N GLU A 387 -16.54 21.27 -30.23
CA GLU A 387 -17.46 21.08 -31.34
C GLU A 387 -16.69 21.16 -32.66
N LYS A 388 -16.89 20.16 -33.51
CA LYS A 388 -16.39 20.10 -34.88
C LYS A 388 -17.58 19.98 -35.83
N LEU A 389 -17.40 20.43 -37.06
CA LEU A 389 -18.41 20.36 -38.11
C LEU A 389 -18.09 19.18 -39.03
N LEU A 390 -19.01 18.24 -39.14
CA LEU A 390 -18.97 17.17 -40.15
C LEU A 390 -19.79 17.63 -41.35
N ILE A 391 -19.16 17.73 -42.51
CA ILE A 391 -19.76 18.23 -43.74
C ILE A 391 -19.65 17.15 -44.80
N ILE A 392 -20.78 16.73 -45.35
CA ILE A 392 -20.87 15.75 -46.43
C ILE A 392 -21.34 16.49 -47.68
N MET A 393 -20.59 16.41 -48.77
CA MET A 393 -20.91 17.03 -50.04
C MET A 393 -21.03 15.96 -51.12
N ARG A 394 -22.13 15.99 -51.88
CA ARG A 394 -22.36 15.13 -53.03
C ARG A 394 -22.35 15.95 -54.30
N ASP A 395 -21.62 15.51 -55.32
CA ASP A 395 -21.69 16.09 -56.67
C ASP A 395 -23.05 15.74 -57.30
N ILE A 396 -23.83 16.77 -57.64
CA ILE A 396 -25.13 16.65 -58.31
C ILE A 396 -25.09 17.25 -59.72
N THR A 397 -23.89 17.50 -60.26
CA THR A 397 -23.70 18.13 -61.57
C THR A 397 -24.35 17.32 -62.68
N GLU A 398 -24.13 16.01 -62.73
CA GLU A 398 -24.74 15.14 -63.74
C GLU A 398 -26.27 15.14 -63.64
N ARG A 399 -26.80 15.09 -62.41
CA ARG A 399 -28.24 15.17 -62.17
C ARG A 399 -28.83 16.48 -62.69
N LYS A 400 -28.24 17.63 -62.32
CA LYS A 400 -28.69 18.95 -62.80
C LYS A 400 -28.57 19.08 -64.32
N GLN A 401 -27.51 18.54 -64.92
CA GLN A 401 -27.36 18.52 -66.38
C GLN A 401 -28.41 17.65 -67.05
N ALA A 402 -28.74 16.48 -66.50
CA ALA A 402 -29.78 15.60 -67.02
C ALA A 402 -31.16 16.26 -66.92
N GLU A 403 -31.50 16.86 -65.77
CA GLU A 403 -32.74 17.62 -65.56
C GLU A 403 -32.85 18.78 -66.56
N GLN A 404 -31.76 19.53 -66.77
CA GLN A 404 -31.73 20.63 -67.74
C GLN A 404 -31.87 20.15 -69.18
N ARG A 405 -31.19 19.07 -69.58
CA ARG A 405 -31.31 18.48 -70.92
C ARG A 405 -32.72 17.98 -71.18
N LEU A 406 -33.34 17.30 -70.21
CA LEU A 406 -34.73 16.84 -70.28
C LEU A 406 -35.67 18.04 -70.50
N LYS A 407 -35.51 19.09 -69.70
CA LYS A 407 -36.32 20.32 -69.82
C LYS A 407 -36.15 20.97 -71.21
N GLN A 408 -34.92 21.12 -71.68
CA GLN A 408 -34.63 21.66 -73.02
C GLN A 408 -35.22 20.81 -74.14
N GLN A 409 -35.18 19.48 -74.01
CA GLN A 409 -35.79 18.56 -74.98
C GLN A 409 -37.32 18.67 -74.98
N GLN A 410 -37.94 18.76 -73.80
CA GLN A 410 -39.39 18.97 -73.68
C GLN A 410 -39.83 20.30 -74.31
N GLU A 411 -39.11 21.39 -74.02
CA GLU A 411 -39.36 22.71 -74.61
C GLU A 411 -39.16 22.68 -76.14
N PHE A 412 -38.10 22.04 -76.62
CA PHE A 412 -37.84 21.90 -78.05
C PHE A 412 -38.95 21.11 -78.78
N ILE A 413 -39.33 19.94 -78.25
CA ILE A 413 -40.42 19.13 -78.81
C ILE A 413 -41.71 19.95 -78.83
N ARG A 414 -42.00 20.68 -77.74
CA ARG A 414 -43.19 21.52 -77.65
C ARG A 414 -43.21 22.60 -78.74
N HIS A 415 -42.09 23.31 -78.93
CA HIS A 415 -41.97 24.33 -79.97
C HIS A 415 -42.09 23.76 -81.38
N VAL A 416 -41.52 22.58 -81.66
CA VAL A 416 -41.63 21.93 -82.98
C VAL A 416 -43.08 21.53 -83.28
N ILE A 417 -43.76 20.92 -82.31
CA ILE A 417 -45.15 20.50 -82.43
C ILE A 417 -46.04 21.73 -82.67
N ASP A 418 -45.87 22.80 -81.89
CA ASP A 418 -46.68 24.01 -81.95
C ASP A 418 -46.43 24.83 -83.24
N ALA A 419 -45.22 24.82 -83.78
CA ALA A 419 -44.91 25.51 -85.04
C ALA A 419 -45.32 24.72 -86.31
N THR A 420 -45.74 23.47 -86.16
CA THR A 420 -46.11 22.63 -87.30
C THR A 420 -47.52 23.00 -87.79
N PRO A 421 -47.73 23.31 -89.08
CA PRO A 421 -49.04 23.71 -89.61
C PRO A 421 -50.04 22.55 -89.74
N ASN A 422 -49.58 21.30 -89.64
CA ASN A 422 -50.45 20.13 -89.61
C ASN A 422 -51.12 19.99 -88.25
N LEU A 423 -52.33 19.44 -88.24
CA LEU A 423 -53.06 19.12 -87.01
C LEU A 423 -52.36 17.97 -86.28
N ILE A 424 -51.75 18.25 -85.13
CA ILE A 424 -51.12 17.22 -84.27
C ILE A 424 -51.91 17.15 -82.97
N PHE A 425 -52.47 15.98 -82.70
CA PHE A 425 -53.14 15.71 -81.43
C PHE A 425 -52.95 14.25 -81.00
N VAL A 426 -53.05 14.03 -79.69
CA VAL A 426 -53.10 12.71 -79.06
C VAL A 426 -54.36 12.68 -78.21
N LYS A 427 -55.11 11.58 -78.29
CA LYS A 427 -56.30 11.34 -77.48
C LYS A 427 -56.14 10.11 -76.59
N ASP A 428 -56.86 10.08 -75.47
CA ASP A 428 -57.03 8.88 -74.65
C ASP A 428 -58.13 7.95 -75.20
N ALA A 429 -58.38 6.83 -74.52
CA ALA A 429 -59.40 5.86 -74.92
C ALA A 429 -60.85 6.39 -74.79
N GLN A 430 -61.04 7.53 -74.15
CA GLN A 430 -62.32 8.24 -74.02
C GLN A 430 -62.43 9.40 -75.03
N SER A 431 -61.53 9.45 -76.02
CA SER A 431 -61.41 10.51 -77.04
C SER A 431 -61.07 11.90 -76.49
N ARG A 432 -60.62 12.02 -75.23
CA ARG A 432 -60.18 13.32 -74.67
C ARG A 432 -58.78 13.67 -75.17
N PHE A 433 -58.54 14.94 -75.46
CA PHE A 433 -57.23 15.40 -75.92
C PHE A 433 -56.19 15.39 -74.79
N LEU A 434 -55.15 14.57 -74.95
CA LEU A 434 -53.96 14.52 -74.08
C LEU A 434 -52.84 15.46 -74.55
N LEU A 435 -52.78 15.72 -75.85
CA LEU A 435 -51.86 16.65 -76.47
C LEU A 435 -52.56 17.28 -77.66
N VAL A 436 -52.44 18.59 -77.80
CA VAL A 436 -52.81 19.33 -79.01
C VAL A 436 -51.72 20.33 -79.33
N ASN A 437 -51.50 20.56 -80.62
CA ASN A 437 -50.67 21.66 -81.10
C ASN A 437 -51.49 22.90 -81.41
N GLN A 438 -50.79 24.01 -81.67
CA GLN A 438 -51.41 25.30 -81.97
C GLN A 438 -52.36 25.26 -83.18
N ALA A 439 -52.04 24.51 -84.24
CA ALA A 439 -52.90 24.39 -85.41
C ALA A 439 -54.28 23.76 -85.11
N VAL A 440 -54.33 22.77 -84.20
CA VAL A 440 -55.60 22.19 -83.73
C VAL A 440 -56.39 23.22 -82.94
N ALA A 441 -55.75 23.96 -82.03
CA ALA A 441 -56.40 25.01 -81.27
C ALA A 441 -57.02 26.09 -82.17
N GLU A 442 -56.29 26.51 -83.22
CA GLU A 442 -56.76 27.46 -84.23
C GLU A 442 -57.95 26.92 -85.04
N MET A 443 -57.92 25.66 -85.45
CA MET A 443 -59.05 25.01 -86.15
C MET A 443 -60.31 24.99 -85.30
N PHE A 444 -60.20 24.73 -83.99
CA PHE A 444 -61.32 24.76 -83.06
C PHE A 444 -61.68 26.19 -82.57
N GLY A 445 -60.92 27.21 -82.97
CA GLY A 445 -61.15 28.60 -82.56
C GLY A 445 -60.99 28.84 -81.05
N THR A 446 -60.14 28.08 -80.37
CA THR A 446 -59.97 28.11 -78.91
C THR A 446 -58.49 28.01 -78.52
N THR A 447 -58.17 27.94 -77.22
CA THR A 447 -56.77 27.77 -76.75
C THR A 447 -56.44 26.30 -76.51
N ILE A 448 -55.14 25.97 -76.51
CA ILE A 448 -54.64 24.61 -76.22
C ILE A 448 -55.15 24.15 -74.84
N GLU A 449 -55.06 24.99 -73.82
CA GLU A 449 -55.52 24.66 -72.46
C GLU A 449 -57.03 24.40 -72.39
N ALA A 450 -57.81 25.04 -73.27
CA ALA A 450 -59.24 24.83 -73.33
C ALA A 450 -59.64 23.53 -74.05
N LEU A 451 -58.72 22.89 -74.79
CA LEU A 451 -58.96 21.60 -75.45
C LEU A 451 -58.47 20.41 -74.64
N LEU A 452 -57.39 20.57 -73.87
CA LEU A 452 -56.81 19.48 -73.08
C LEU A 452 -57.80 18.96 -72.02
N ASP A 453 -57.88 17.63 -71.87
CA ASP A 453 -58.75 16.91 -70.92
C ASP A 453 -60.26 17.24 -70.98
N ARG A 454 -60.73 17.90 -72.03
CA ARG A 454 -62.17 18.17 -72.22
C ARG A 454 -62.93 16.99 -72.80
N ASP A 455 -64.20 16.90 -72.41
CA ASP A 455 -65.13 15.90 -72.93
C ASP A 455 -65.46 16.21 -74.41
N PRO A 456 -65.32 15.22 -75.32
CA PRO A 456 -65.71 15.36 -76.72
C PRO A 456 -67.13 15.93 -76.91
N ASP A 457 -68.08 15.58 -76.04
CA ASP A 457 -69.47 16.04 -76.15
C ASP A 457 -69.61 17.56 -75.95
N GLN A 458 -68.61 18.21 -75.35
CA GLN A 458 -68.56 19.66 -75.18
C GLN A 458 -67.82 20.37 -76.31
N LEU A 459 -67.04 19.65 -77.11
CA LEU A 459 -66.17 20.20 -78.17
C LEU A 459 -66.83 20.17 -79.55
N TYR A 460 -67.75 19.24 -79.78
CA TYR A 460 -68.45 19.11 -81.06
C TYR A 460 -69.97 19.27 -80.87
N PRO A 461 -70.62 20.19 -81.59
CA PRO A 461 -72.05 20.49 -81.38
C PRO A 461 -73.03 19.44 -81.92
N VAL A 462 -72.56 18.40 -82.63
CA VAL A 462 -73.40 17.40 -83.30
C VAL A 462 -73.15 16.00 -82.72
N SER A 463 -74.15 15.42 -82.05
CA SER A 463 -74.04 14.14 -81.33
C SER A 463 -73.71 12.94 -82.24
N GLU A 464 -74.21 12.95 -83.47
CA GLU A 464 -73.96 11.89 -84.45
C GLU A 464 -72.50 11.87 -84.94
N GLU A 465 -71.88 13.06 -85.02
CA GLU A 465 -70.49 13.23 -85.43
C GLU A 465 -69.52 12.86 -84.30
N VAL A 466 -69.85 13.19 -83.05
CA VAL A 466 -69.09 12.73 -81.87
C VAL A 466 -69.09 11.21 -81.78
N THR A 467 -70.24 10.57 -82.02
CA THR A 467 -70.36 9.11 -81.98
C THR A 467 -69.47 8.46 -83.05
N ARG A 468 -69.46 9.02 -84.27
CA ARG A 468 -68.60 8.56 -85.36
C ARG A 468 -67.11 8.76 -85.06
N ILE A 469 -66.71 9.92 -84.52
CA ILE A 469 -65.32 10.21 -84.14
C ILE A 469 -64.86 9.25 -83.04
N ARG A 470 -65.69 9.00 -82.02
CA ARG A 470 -65.38 8.04 -80.94
C ARG A 470 -65.23 6.61 -81.48
N GLU A 471 -66.07 6.21 -82.42
CA GLU A 471 -65.97 4.90 -83.06
C GLU A 471 -64.68 4.75 -83.86
N VAL A 472 -64.30 5.78 -84.64
CA VAL A 472 -63.04 5.82 -85.39
C VAL A 472 -61.83 5.84 -84.45
N ASP A 473 -61.82 6.70 -83.43
CA ASP A 473 -60.75 6.78 -82.44
C ASP A 473 -60.55 5.41 -81.76
N ARG A 474 -61.64 4.72 -81.38
CA ARG A 474 -61.61 3.39 -80.79
C ARG A 474 -61.02 2.34 -81.74
N LEU A 475 -61.47 2.32 -82.99
CA LEU A 475 -60.96 1.37 -84.00
C LEU A 475 -59.45 1.54 -84.22
N VAL A 476 -58.97 2.78 -84.33
CA VAL A 476 -57.53 3.08 -84.52
C VAL A 476 -56.69 2.66 -83.30
N LEU A 477 -57.24 2.79 -82.09
CA LEU A 477 -56.57 2.35 -80.86
C LEU A 477 -56.56 0.82 -80.70
N GLU A 478 -57.56 0.11 -81.23
CA GLU A 478 -57.65 -1.35 -81.20
C GLU A 478 -56.81 -2.03 -82.29
N GLU A 479 -56.65 -1.42 -83.48
CA GLU A 479 -55.90 -1.97 -84.61
C GLU A 479 -54.36 -1.97 -84.45
N ARG A 480 -53.81 -1.25 -83.46
CA ARG A 480 -52.36 -1.08 -83.26
C ARG A 480 -51.78 -1.83 -82.06
N ARG A 481 -52.50 -2.81 -81.51
CA ARG A 481 -52.02 -3.64 -80.40
C ARG A 481 -51.28 -4.90 -80.85
#